data_AF-A0AAE5H159-F1
#
_entry.id   AF-A0AAE5H159-F1
#
_cell.length_a   1.000
_cell.length_b   1.000
_cell.length_c   1.000
_cell.angle_alpha   90.00
_cell.angle_beta   90.00
_cell.angle_gamma   90.00
#
_symmetry.space_group_name_H-M   'P 1'
#
loop_
_entity.id
_entity.type
_entity.pdbx_description
1 polymer ?
#
loop_
_entity_poly.entity_id
_entity_poly.type
_entity_poly.pdbx_seq_one_letter_code
_entity_poly.pdbx_strand_id
1 'polypeptide(L)' 'MLEIVIPTDRITLERQIKALKYALKNDTREVDKQIHSQALERLEKAYNAI' A
#
# COMPACT_ATOMS: atom_id res chain seq x y z
N MET A 1 -8.30 -12.82 -6.39
CA MET A 1 -8.43 -11.52 -5.69
C MET A 1 -7.45 -11.58 -4.53
N LEU A 2 -6.43 -10.72 -4.50
CA LEU A 2 -5.42 -10.74 -3.43
C LEU A 2 -6.03 -10.18 -2.15
N GLU A 3 -5.92 -10.90 -1.04
CA GLU A 3 -6.32 -10.40 0.28
C GLU A 3 -5.28 -9.39 0.77
N ILE A 4 -5.72 -8.16 1.02
CA ILE A 4 -4.86 -7.10 1.55
C ILE A 4 -4.92 -7.16 3.07
N VAL A 5 -3.89 -7.74 3.68
CA VAL A 5 -3.74 -7.78 5.14
C VAL A 5 -3.24 -6.42 5.62
N ILE A 6 -4.05 -5.74 6.42
CA ILE A 6 -3.72 -4.42 6.98
C ILE A 6 -3.09 -4.61 8.37
N PRO A 7 -1.81 -4.25 8.57
CA PRO A 7 -1.21 -4.26 9.90
C PRO A 7 -1.80 -3.14 10.78
N THR A 8 -1.96 -3.40 12.07
CA THR A 8 -2.44 -2.44 13.08
C THR A 8 -1.34 -1.55 13.67
N ASP A 9 -0.07 -1.86 13.40
CA ASP A 9 1.07 -1.09 13.89
C ASP A 9 1.41 0.08 12.96
N ARG A 10 1.52 1.28 13.54
CA ARG A 10 1.76 2.54 12.83
C ARG A 10 3.10 2.54 12.08
N ILE A 11 4.15 1.98 12.67
CA ILE A 11 5.50 1.91 12.05
C ILE A 11 5.47 0.97 10.83
N THR A 12 4.76 -0.15 10.96
CA THR A 12 4.60 -1.13 9.89
C THR A 12 3.78 -0.54 8.74
N LEU A 13 2.71 0.20 9.04
CA LEU A 13 1.93 0.94 8.03
C LEU A 13 2.80 1.94 7.25
N GLU A 14 3.59 2.77 7.92
CA GLU A 14 4.48 3.73 7.24
C GLU A 14 5.49 3.04 6.32
N ARG A 15 6.09 1.95 6.79
CA ARG A 15 7.06 1.17 6.00
C ARG A 15 6.41 0.59 4.74
N GLN A 16 5.21 0.03 4.86
CA GLN A 16 4.48 -0.53 3.73
C GLN A 16 4.00 0.54 2.76
N ILE A 17 3.48 1.67 3.27
CA ILE A 17 3.10 2.83 2.44
C ILE A 17 4.31 3.33 1.64
N LYS A 18 5.48 3.47 2.28
CA LYS A 18 6.71 3.90 1.61
C LYS A 18 7.16 2.90 0.54
N ALA A 19 7.07 1.60 0.82
CA ALA A 19 7.40 0.54 -0.13
C ALA A 19 6.48 0.59 -1.36
N LEU A 20 5.17 0.73 -1.16
CA LEU A 20 4.19 0.83 -2.27
C LEU A 20 4.38 2.10 -3.10
N LYS A 21 4.69 3.24 -2.46
CA LYS A 21 5.02 4.48 -3.19
C LYS A 21 6.27 4.32 -4.05
N TYR A 22 7.27 3.59 -3.56
CA TYR A 22 8.44 3.25 -4.36
C TYR A 22 8.11 2.29 -5.51
N ALA A 23 7.31 1.25 -5.26
CA ALA A 23 6.88 0.30 -6.29
C ALA A 23 6.09 1.01 -7.41
N LEU A 24 5.10 1.84 -7.07
CA LEU A 24 4.33 2.63 -8.04
C LEU A 24 5.17 3.54 -8.92
N LYS A 25 6.29 4.07 -8.38
CA LYS A 25 7.22 4.93 -9.14
C LYS A 25 8.05 4.13 -10.16
N ASN A 26 8.36 2.87 -9.86
CA ASN A 26 9.24 2.03 -10.68
C ASN A 26 8.48 0.98 -11.49
N ASP A 27 7.19 0.81 -11.23
CA ASP A 27 6.37 -0.17 -11.93
C ASP A 27 6.20 0.17 -13.40
N THR A 28 6.45 -0.83 -14.24
CA THR A 28 6.27 -0.75 -15.69
C THR A 28 5.00 -1.46 -16.16
N ARG A 29 4.34 -2.21 -15.26
CA ARG A 29 3.14 -3.00 -15.55
C ARG A 29 1.91 -2.34 -14.94
N GLU A 30 0.95 -1.98 -15.79
CA GLU A 30 -0.27 -1.28 -15.36
C GLU A 30 -1.13 -2.09 -14.38
N VAL A 31 -1.17 -3.42 -14.50
CA VAL A 31 -1.89 -4.29 -13.57
C VAL A 31 -1.28 -4.23 -12.17
N ASP A 32 0.05 -4.22 -12.07
CA ASP A 32 0.76 -4.16 -10.81
C ASP A 32 0.57 -2.78 -10.15
N LYS A 33 0.59 -1.70 -10.95
CA LYS A 33 0.23 -0.36 -10.48
C LYS A 33 -1.18 -0.28 -9.90
N GLN A 34 -2.16 -0.90 -10.55
CA GLN A 34 -3.53 -0.90 -10.04
C GLN A 34 -3.63 -1.61 -8.69
N ILE A 35 -2.95 -2.75 -8.54
CA ILE A 35 -2.91 -3.50 -7.28
C ILE A 35 -2.20 -2.68 -6.20
N HIS A 36 -1.04 -2.10 -6.51
CA HIS A 36 -0.27 -1.28 -5.56
C HIS A 36 -1.00 0.01 -5.17
N SER A 37 -1.73 0.63 -6.09
CA SER A 37 -2.54 1.81 -5.81
C SER A 37 -3.72 1.49 -4.87
N GLN A 38 -4.43 0.38 -5.12
CA GLN A 38 -5.51 -0.07 -4.24
C GLN A 38 -4.98 -0.46 -2.83
N ALA A 39 -3.82 -1.12 -2.77
CA ALA A 39 -3.18 -1.44 -1.50
C ALA A 39 -2.77 -0.17 -0.75
N LEU A 40 -2.20 0.81 -1.45
CA LEU A 40 -1.77 2.08 -0.86
C LEU A 40 -2.96 2.83 -0.26
N GLU A 41 -4.08 2.93 -0.98
CA GLU A 41 -5.28 3.61 -0.50
C GLU A 41 -5.80 2.99 0.80
N ARG A 42 -5.83 1.64 0.89
CA ARG A 42 -6.29 0.95 2.09
C ARG A 42 -5.37 1.15 3.29
N LEU A 43 -4.05 1.14 3.06
CA LEU A 43 -3.09 1.37 4.13
C LEU A 43 -3.09 2.83 4.61
N GLU A 44 -3.24 3.81 3.72
CA GLU A 44 -3.34 5.23 4.09
C GLU A 44 -4.63 5.51 4.89
N LYS A 45 -5.76 4.88 4.51
CA LYS A 45 -7.00 4.95 5.30
C LYS A 45 -6.82 4.37 6.71
N ALA A 46 -6.16 3.21 6.81
CA ALA A 46 -5.88 2.58 8.11
C ALA A 46 -4.94 3.45 8.97
N TYR A 47 -3.90 4.05 8.37
CA TYR A 47 -2.98 4.95 9.05
C TYR A 47 -3.67 6.20 9.61
N ASN A 48 -4.62 6.78 8.86
CA ASN A 48 -5.39 7.95 9.30
C ASN A 48 -6.47 7.62 10.34
N ALA A 49 -6.81 6.34 10.51
CA ALA A 49 -7.81 5.87 11.48
C ALA A 49 -7.20 5.46 12.83
N ILE A 50 -5.87 5.52 12.98
CA ILE A 50 -5.10 5.25 14.20
C ILE A 50 -4.66 6.57 14.84
#